data_AF-A0A969LNA6-F1
#
_entry.id   AF-A0A969LNA6-F1
#
_cell.length_a   1.000
_cell.length_b   1.000
_cell.length_c   1.000
_cell.angle_alpha   90.00
_cell.angle_beta   90.00
_cell.angle_gamma   90.00
#
_symmetry.space_group_name_H-M   'P 1'
#
loop_
_entity.id
_entity.type
_entity.pdbx_description
1 polymer ?
#
loop_
_entity_poly.entity_id
_entity_poly.type
_entity_poly.pdbx_seq_one_letter_code
_entity_poly.pdbx_strand_id
1 'polypeptide(L)'
;TVGIFELALEDHELGLAVPAVETGTLNRSASILIQAGFNSRLAAIKAVTDTGATFTTGQELRQWLNSEAVAAWSALPDWPTLETKPIWLEFSQSFTPTEKRTWADRRYWTNVAWLGAPPPPGTAVQVHDWAGQPQVLSTDGAPLGTVQAALNPRRADLLRAQVAQDVSKIDLTYLGPDDLTEA
;
A
#
# COMPACT_ATOMS: atom_id res chain seq x y z
N THR A 1 38.36 10.64 50.26
CA THR A 1 37.34 11.46 49.59
C THR A 1 36.81 10.67 48.42
N VAL A 2 35.64 10.05 48.58
CA VAL A 2 35.00 9.28 47.49
C VAL A 2 34.40 10.29 46.53
N GLY A 3 34.92 10.35 45.31
CA GLY A 3 34.38 11.16 44.22
C GLY A 3 33.03 10.59 43.82
N ILE A 4 31.97 11.31 44.17
CA ILE A 4 30.60 11.07 43.74
C ILE A 4 30.58 11.43 42.25
N PHE A 5 30.53 10.43 41.37
CA PHE A 5 30.26 10.66 39.95
C PHE A 5 28.77 11.04 39.85
N GLU A 6 28.47 12.33 39.98
CA GLU A 6 27.20 12.90 39.50
C GLU A 6 27.19 12.81 37.97
N LEU A 7 26.81 11.64 37.46
CA LEU A 7 26.24 11.54 36.12
C LEU A 7 24.82 12.08 36.23
N ALA A 8 24.61 13.31 35.77
CA ALA A 8 23.28 13.89 35.69
C ALA A 8 22.40 13.06 34.73
N LEU A 9 21.10 12.94 35.01
CA LEU A 9 20.18 12.13 34.21
C LEU A 9 20.10 12.61 32.75
N GLU A 10 20.39 13.89 32.52
CA GLU A 10 20.52 14.54 31.21
C GLU A 10 21.75 14.10 30.39
N ASP A 11 22.74 13.45 31.02
CA ASP A 11 23.92 12.87 30.36
C ASP A 11 23.60 11.52 29.69
N HIS A 12 22.44 10.93 30.00
CA HIS A 12 21.91 9.75 29.34
C HIS A 12 20.96 10.19 28.21
N GLU A 13 20.94 9.49 27.07
CA GLU A 13 19.96 9.74 25.98
C GLU A 13 18.51 9.51 26.48
N LEU A 14 17.93 10.52 27.12
CA LEU A 14 16.60 10.49 27.75
C LEU A 14 15.49 10.14 26.77
N GLY A 15 15.72 10.36 25.47
CA GLY A 15 14.81 9.98 24.39
C GLY A 15 14.53 8.47 24.31
N LEU A 16 15.38 7.62 24.90
CA LEU A 16 15.20 6.16 24.97
C LEU A 16 14.64 5.69 26.31
N ALA A 17 14.74 6.50 27.37
CA ALA A 17 14.29 6.14 28.71
C ALA A 17 12.77 6.00 28.80
N VAL A 18 12.03 6.93 28.20
CA VAL A 18 10.55 6.88 28.19
C VAL A 18 10.04 5.67 27.40
N PRO A 19 10.47 5.42 26.14
CA PRO A 19 10.11 4.19 25.42
C PRO A 19 10.50 2.92 26.15
N ALA A 20 11.66 2.89 26.84
CA ALA A 20 12.10 1.70 27.54
C ALA A 20 11.25 1.37 28.77
N VAL A 21 10.75 2.38 29.48
CA VAL A 21 9.78 2.20 30.57
C VAL A 21 8.45 1.72 30.03
N GLU A 22 7.94 2.33 28.95
CA GLU A 22 6.65 1.99 28.34
C GLU A 22 6.63 0.57 27.76
N THR A 23 7.73 0.14 27.15
CA THR A 23 7.82 -1.11 26.39
C THR A 23 8.57 -2.21 27.15
N GLY A 24 9.16 -1.86 28.29
CA GLY A 24 9.96 -2.76 29.13
C GLY A 24 11.22 -3.27 28.45
N THR A 25 11.78 -2.58 27.45
CA THR A 25 13.00 -3.01 26.73
C THR A 25 13.90 -1.83 26.40
N LEU A 26 15.21 -2.00 26.56
CA LEU A 26 16.22 -1.02 26.15
C LEU A 26 16.55 -1.11 24.65
N ASN A 27 16.04 -2.12 23.95
CA ASN A 27 16.20 -2.24 22.51
C ASN A 27 15.26 -1.26 21.80
N ARG A 28 15.83 -0.15 21.31
CA ARG A 28 15.10 0.93 20.63
C ARG A 28 14.20 0.43 19.48
N SER A 29 14.71 -0.44 18.61
CA SER A 29 13.93 -0.99 17.49
C SER A 29 12.73 -1.81 18.01
N ALA A 30 12.92 -2.57 19.09
CA ALA A 30 11.84 -3.33 19.71
C ALA A 30 10.81 -2.40 20.38
N SER A 31 11.25 -1.32 21.02
CA SER A 31 10.35 -0.30 21.57
C SER A 31 9.51 0.35 20.48
N ILE A 32 10.11 0.71 19.35
CA ILE A 32 9.41 1.29 18.20
C ILE A 32 8.39 0.31 17.61
N LEU A 33 8.72 -0.99 17.50
CA LEU A 33 7.76 -2.03 17.08
C LEU A 33 6.53 -2.10 17.99
N ILE A 34 6.75 -2.07 19.30
CA ILE A 34 5.68 -2.12 20.30
C ILE A 34 4.83 -0.85 20.23
N GLN A 35 5.47 0.32 20.17
CA GLN A 35 4.78 1.61 20.01
C GLN A 35 4.02 1.73 18.69
N ALA A 36 4.46 1.03 17.64
CA ALA A 36 3.77 0.94 16.36
C ALA A 36 2.54 0.01 16.38
N GLY A 37 2.25 -0.65 17.50
CA GLY A 37 1.09 -1.50 17.70
C GLY A 37 1.36 -3.00 17.68
N PHE A 38 2.63 -3.43 17.67
CA PHE A 38 2.95 -4.85 17.79
C PHE A 38 2.82 -5.31 19.25
N ASN A 39 1.66 -5.91 19.57
CA ASN A 39 1.25 -6.26 20.93
C ASN A 39 1.91 -7.53 21.49
N SER A 40 3.21 -7.70 21.28
CA SER A 40 3.98 -8.77 21.91
C SER A 40 5.44 -8.38 22.13
N ARG A 41 5.79 -8.09 23.38
CA ARG A 41 7.16 -7.69 23.76
C ARG A 41 8.20 -8.76 23.42
N LEU A 42 7.93 -10.02 23.77
CA LEU A 42 8.88 -11.12 23.55
C LEU A 42 9.11 -11.34 22.05
N ALA A 43 8.05 -11.30 21.25
CA ALA A 43 8.16 -11.40 19.81
C ALA A 43 8.84 -10.18 19.18
N ALA A 44 8.62 -8.97 19.71
CA ALA A 44 9.26 -7.75 19.21
C ALA A 44 10.78 -7.82 19.37
N ILE A 45 11.24 -8.21 20.57
CA ILE A 45 12.66 -8.39 20.88
C ILE A 45 13.25 -9.48 19.97
N LYS A 46 12.57 -10.62 19.84
CA LYS A 46 13.02 -11.72 19.00
C LYS A 46 13.10 -11.34 17.53
N ALA A 47 12.07 -10.69 16.99
CA ALA A 47 12.05 -10.26 15.59
C ALA A 47 13.20 -9.31 15.26
N VAL A 48 13.48 -8.35 16.14
CA VAL A 48 14.61 -7.43 16.00
C VAL A 48 15.95 -8.15 16.11
N THR A 49 16.08 -9.08 17.06
CA THR A 49 17.34 -9.80 17.31
C THR A 49 17.68 -10.73 16.14
N ASP A 50 16.72 -11.53 15.69
CA ASP A 50 16.91 -12.53 14.62
C ASP A 50 17.21 -11.87 13.26
N THR A 51 16.64 -10.69 13.02
CA THR A 51 16.82 -9.95 11.75
C THR A 51 17.93 -8.90 11.81
N GLY A 52 18.53 -8.66 12.99
CA GLY A 52 19.52 -7.61 13.20
C GLY A 52 18.99 -6.20 12.96
N ALA A 53 17.72 -5.93 13.29
CA ALA A 53 17.06 -4.67 12.93
C ALA A 53 17.60 -3.46 13.72
N THR A 54 18.01 -2.41 13.01
CA THR A 54 18.60 -1.19 13.60
C THR A 54 17.78 0.08 13.32
N PHE A 55 16.49 -0.06 13.01
CA PHE A 55 15.66 1.10 12.70
C PHE A 55 15.42 1.98 13.94
N THR A 56 15.43 3.28 13.71
CA THR A 56 15.28 4.32 14.72
C THR A 56 14.08 5.22 14.45
N THR A 57 13.45 5.09 13.27
CA THR A 57 12.28 5.86 12.84
C THR A 57 11.16 4.96 12.29
N GLY A 58 9.93 5.49 12.25
CA GLY A 58 8.79 4.79 11.64
C GLY A 58 8.90 4.61 10.12
N GLN A 59 9.73 5.40 9.44
CA GLN A 59 10.03 5.18 8.02
C GLN A 59 10.96 3.98 7.83
N GLU A 60 12.02 3.89 8.64
CA GLU A 60 12.96 2.76 8.62
C GLU A 60 12.28 1.46 9.06
N LEU A 61 11.36 1.51 10.05
CA LEU A 61 10.51 0.37 10.42
C LEU A 61 9.74 -0.16 9.21
N ARG A 62 9.09 0.73 8.45
CA ARG A 62 8.36 0.35 7.24
C ARG A 62 9.27 -0.27 6.18
N GLN A 63 10.43 0.32 5.94
CA GLN A 63 11.40 -0.24 4.98
C GLN A 63 11.87 -1.63 5.42
N TRP A 64 12.16 -1.82 6.70
CA TRP A 64 12.54 -3.10 7.27
C TRP A 64 11.42 -4.14 7.14
N LEU A 65 10.17 -3.80 7.48
CA LEU A 65 9.01 -4.70 7.33
C LEU A 65 8.78 -5.17 5.89
N ASN A 66 9.12 -4.34 4.91
CA ASN A 66 9.01 -4.65 3.48
C ASN A 66 10.27 -5.31 2.88
N SER A 67 11.28 -5.64 3.70
CA SER A 67 12.53 -6.24 3.21
C SER A 67 12.39 -7.75 2.93
N GLU A 68 13.17 -8.24 1.97
CA GLU A 68 13.23 -9.69 1.66
C GLU A 68 13.68 -10.52 2.86
N ALA A 69 14.58 -9.98 3.70
CA ALA A 69 15.03 -10.63 4.91
C ALA A 69 13.86 -10.89 5.87
N VAL A 70 13.03 -9.88 6.14
CA VAL A 70 11.86 -10.02 7.00
C VAL A 70 10.80 -10.92 6.36
N ALA A 71 10.65 -10.90 5.04
CA ALA A 71 9.77 -11.83 4.32
C ALA A 71 10.22 -13.29 4.48
N ALA A 72 11.52 -13.57 4.37
CA ALA A 72 12.09 -14.90 4.55
C ALA A 72 11.88 -15.42 5.99
N TRP A 73 12.14 -14.59 7.00
CA TRP A 73 11.85 -14.92 8.40
C TRP A 73 10.34 -15.14 8.64
N SER A 74 9.50 -14.29 8.03
CA SER A 74 8.04 -14.41 8.11
C SER A 74 7.49 -15.64 7.40
N ALA A 75 8.25 -16.34 6.56
CA ALA A 75 7.83 -17.60 5.95
C ALA A 75 7.98 -18.80 6.91
N LEU A 76 8.81 -18.69 7.95
CA LEU A 76 9.01 -19.78 8.92
C LEU A 76 7.75 -19.98 9.77
N PRO A 77 7.30 -21.23 9.99
CA PRO A 77 6.03 -21.53 10.66
C PRO A 77 6.00 -21.11 12.14
N ASP A 78 7.15 -21.05 12.78
CA ASP A 78 7.36 -20.86 14.21
C ASP A 78 8.02 -19.51 14.55
N TRP A 79 8.11 -18.60 13.58
CA TRP A 79 8.72 -17.28 13.76
C TRP A 79 7.70 -16.12 13.70
N PRO A 80 7.71 -15.13 14.62
CA PRO A 80 8.71 -14.91 15.68
C PRO A 80 8.66 -15.97 16.77
N THR A 81 7.47 -16.32 17.24
CA THR A 81 7.19 -17.55 18.01
C THR A 81 5.92 -18.18 17.46
N LEU A 82 5.69 -19.47 17.75
CA LEU A 82 4.46 -20.18 17.37
C LEU A 82 3.20 -19.43 17.80
N GLU A 83 3.15 -18.97 19.05
CA GLU A 83 1.98 -18.29 19.63
C GLU A 83 1.74 -16.90 19.05
N THR A 84 2.80 -16.20 18.65
CA THR A 84 2.73 -14.80 18.20
C THR A 84 2.74 -14.65 16.68
N LYS A 85 2.91 -15.76 15.95
CA LYS A 85 2.84 -15.82 14.50
C LYS A 85 1.60 -15.14 13.91
N PRO A 86 0.37 -15.42 14.36
CA PRO A 86 -0.82 -14.79 13.78
C PRO A 86 -0.81 -13.26 13.99
N ILE A 87 -0.42 -12.81 15.18
CA ILE A 87 -0.33 -11.39 15.53
C ILE A 87 0.74 -10.68 14.69
N TRP A 88 1.86 -11.35 14.44
CA TRP A 88 2.92 -10.85 13.56
C TRP A 88 2.43 -10.67 12.12
N LEU A 89 1.70 -11.65 11.59
CA LEU A 89 1.18 -11.58 10.23
C LEU A 89 0.17 -10.43 10.09
N GLU A 90 -0.81 -10.32 10.98
CA GLU A 90 -1.76 -9.19 10.98
C GLU A 90 -1.04 -7.84 11.08
N PHE A 91 -0.08 -7.73 12.00
CA PHE A 91 0.72 -6.52 12.15
C PHE A 91 1.47 -6.20 10.85
N SER A 92 2.26 -7.12 10.31
CA SER A 92 3.04 -6.89 9.10
C SER A 92 2.17 -6.50 7.89
N GLN A 93 1.00 -7.13 7.76
CA GLN A 93 0.02 -6.82 6.71
C GLN A 93 -0.58 -5.43 6.85
N SER A 94 -0.77 -4.91 8.07
CA SER A 94 -1.24 -3.53 8.29
C SER A 94 -0.23 -2.46 7.81
N PHE A 95 1.05 -2.84 7.67
CA PHE A 95 2.13 -1.98 7.16
C PHE A 95 2.45 -2.24 5.68
N THR A 96 1.90 -3.30 5.09
CA THR A 96 1.89 -3.47 3.64
C THR A 96 1.12 -2.28 3.08
N PRO A 97 1.76 -1.39 2.30
CA PRO A 97 1.03 -0.28 1.71
C PRO A 97 -0.06 -0.85 0.82
N THR A 98 -1.31 -0.46 1.06
CA THR A 98 -2.32 -0.39 -0.01
C THR A 98 -1.80 0.65 -1.01
N GLU A 99 -0.93 0.19 -1.90
CA GLU A 99 -0.38 0.86 -3.08
C GLU A 99 -0.06 2.35 -2.89
N LYS A 100 1.10 2.62 -2.27
CA LYS A 100 1.82 3.89 -2.49
C LYS A 100 2.44 3.91 -3.90
N ARG A 101 1.61 3.78 -4.92
CA ARG A 101 2.01 4.11 -6.29
C ARG A 101 1.59 5.56 -6.48
N THR A 102 2.55 6.43 -6.76
CA THR A 102 2.29 7.83 -7.14
C THR A 102 1.22 7.83 -8.22
N TRP A 103 0.07 8.46 -7.95
CA TRP A 103 -1.00 8.54 -8.94
C TRP A 103 -0.46 9.34 -10.12
N ALA A 104 -0.56 8.75 -11.31
CA ALA A 104 -0.22 9.43 -12.55
C ALA A 104 -1.49 9.74 -13.33
N ASP A 105 -1.58 10.98 -13.84
CA ASP A 105 -2.54 11.32 -14.90
C ASP A 105 -2.01 10.71 -16.20
N ARG A 106 -2.79 9.79 -16.77
CA ARG A 106 -2.50 9.18 -18.07
C ARG A 106 -3.71 9.31 -18.98
N ARG A 107 -3.46 9.66 -20.23
CA ARG A 107 -4.50 9.87 -21.23
C ARG A 107 -4.35 8.84 -22.34
N TYR A 108 -5.46 8.16 -22.62
CA TYR A 108 -5.54 7.13 -23.65
C TYR A 108 -6.71 7.43 -24.57
N TRP A 109 -6.71 6.77 -25.72
CA TRP A 109 -7.86 6.69 -26.60
C TRP A 109 -8.05 5.23 -26.99
N THR A 110 -9.31 4.83 -27.18
CA THR A 110 -9.64 3.48 -27.63
C THR A 110 -10.84 3.50 -28.55
N ASN A 111 -10.89 2.53 -29.45
CA ASN A 111 -12.01 2.37 -30.37
C ASN A 111 -13.22 1.77 -29.63
N VAL A 112 -14.42 2.16 -30.07
CA VAL A 112 -15.68 1.65 -29.53
C VAL A 112 -16.51 1.08 -30.67
N ALA A 113 -17.00 -0.13 -30.47
CA ALA A 113 -18.07 -0.71 -31.28
C ALA A 113 -19.42 -0.26 -30.70
N TRP A 114 -20.02 0.76 -31.29
CA TRP A 114 -21.32 1.27 -30.86
C TRP A 114 -22.45 0.30 -31.22
N LEU A 115 -23.42 0.14 -30.33
CA LEU A 115 -24.64 -0.63 -30.60
C LEU A 115 -25.62 0.12 -31.52
N GLY A 116 -25.48 1.45 -31.60
CA GLY A 116 -26.32 2.33 -32.40
C GLY A 116 -25.56 3.57 -32.85
N ALA A 117 -26.30 4.68 -33.08
CA ALA A 117 -25.66 5.95 -33.42
C ALA A 117 -24.76 6.42 -32.26
N PRO A 118 -23.50 6.81 -32.54
CA PRO A 118 -22.60 7.30 -31.50
C PRO A 118 -23.13 8.61 -30.89
N PRO A 119 -22.94 8.83 -29.59
CA PRO A 119 -23.26 10.12 -28.98
C PRO A 119 -22.40 11.26 -29.55
N PRO A 120 -22.80 12.52 -29.39
CA PRO A 120 -21.99 13.66 -29.82
C PRO A 120 -20.60 13.69 -29.15
N PRO A 121 -19.56 14.22 -29.82
CA PRO A 121 -18.25 14.44 -29.21
C PRO A 121 -18.34 15.24 -27.89
N GLY A 122 -17.52 14.87 -26.90
CA GLY A 122 -17.50 15.47 -25.57
C GLY A 122 -18.59 14.94 -24.62
N THR A 123 -19.47 14.06 -25.07
CA THR A 123 -20.46 13.41 -24.20
C THR A 123 -19.74 12.51 -23.19
N ALA A 124 -20.00 12.72 -21.90
CA ALA A 124 -19.47 11.86 -20.83
C ALA A 124 -20.11 10.47 -20.89
N VAL A 125 -19.29 9.43 -20.76
CA VAL A 125 -19.72 8.03 -20.74
C VAL A 125 -19.05 7.29 -19.59
N GLN A 126 -19.64 6.18 -19.17
CA GLN A 126 -19.07 5.29 -18.16
C GLN A 126 -18.49 4.07 -18.84
N VAL A 127 -17.37 3.56 -18.32
CA VAL A 127 -16.76 2.31 -18.79
C VAL A 127 -16.78 1.30 -17.67
N HIS A 128 -17.49 0.20 -17.87
CA HIS A 128 -17.64 -0.87 -16.88
C HIS A 128 -17.19 -2.20 -17.47
N ASP A 129 -16.47 -3.00 -16.68
CA ASP A 129 -16.14 -4.36 -17.10
C ASP A 129 -17.34 -5.28 -16.86
N TRP A 130 -17.79 -5.99 -17.88
CA TRP A 130 -18.82 -7.01 -17.73
C TRP A 130 -18.33 -8.33 -18.31
N ALA A 131 -18.13 -9.32 -17.45
CA ALA A 131 -17.63 -10.64 -17.82
C ALA A 131 -16.31 -10.62 -18.62
N GLY A 132 -15.40 -9.69 -18.29
CA GLY A 132 -14.11 -9.55 -18.97
C GLY A 132 -14.19 -8.78 -20.29
N GLN A 133 -15.34 -8.18 -20.62
CA GLN A 133 -15.48 -7.30 -21.77
C GLN A 133 -15.90 -5.88 -21.32
N PRO A 134 -15.07 -4.85 -21.57
CA PRO A 134 -15.41 -3.49 -21.19
C PRO A 134 -16.53 -2.91 -22.05
N GLN A 135 -17.63 -2.51 -21.40
CA GLN A 135 -18.79 -1.89 -22.01
C GLN A 135 -18.81 -0.38 -21.77
N VAL A 136 -19.29 0.35 -22.77
CA VAL A 136 -19.57 1.79 -22.69
C VAL A 136 -21.04 1.98 -22.34
N LEU A 137 -21.29 2.68 -21.24
CA LEU A 137 -22.62 3.03 -20.75
C LEU A 137 -22.82 4.54 -20.79
N SER A 138 -24.06 4.97 -20.94
CA SER A 138 -24.48 6.36 -20.71
C SER A 138 -24.41 6.69 -19.21
N THR A 139 -24.49 7.97 -18.86
CA THR A 139 -24.47 8.43 -17.45
C THR A 139 -25.66 7.91 -16.62
N ASP A 140 -26.74 7.50 -17.29
CA ASP A 140 -27.92 6.85 -16.70
C ASP A 140 -27.80 5.31 -16.64
N GLY A 141 -26.69 4.75 -17.11
CA GLY A 141 -26.41 3.31 -17.11
C GLY A 141 -26.90 2.55 -18.35
N ALA A 142 -27.48 3.23 -19.36
CA ALA A 142 -27.91 2.57 -20.59
C ALA A 142 -26.70 2.08 -21.43
N PRO A 143 -26.71 0.85 -21.98
CA PRO A 143 -25.60 0.35 -22.79
C PRO A 143 -25.54 1.04 -24.15
N LEU A 144 -24.36 1.59 -24.48
CA LEU A 144 -24.10 2.31 -25.72
C LEU A 144 -23.20 1.55 -26.69
N GLY A 145 -22.27 0.74 -26.17
CA GLY A 145 -21.26 0.09 -27.00
C GLY A 145 -20.29 -0.78 -26.22
N THR A 146 -19.29 -1.29 -26.92
CA THR A 146 -18.22 -2.11 -26.35
C THR A 146 -16.86 -1.51 -26.69
N VAL A 147 -15.99 -1.38 -25.69
CA VAL A 147 -14.61 -0.93 -25.87
C VAL A 147 -13.81 -2.06 -26.52
N GLN A 148 -13.03 -1.74 -27.56
CA GLN A 148 -12.27 -2.74 -28.32
C GLN A 148 -10.86 -3.02 -27.76
N ALA A 149 -10.44 -2.31 -26.71
CA ALA A 149 -9.18 -2.56 -26.01
C ALA A 149 -9.41 -3.39 -24.74
N ALA A 150 -8.45 -4.26 -24.43
CA ALA A 150 -8.38 -4.87 -23.11
C ALA A 150 -8.03 -3.79 -22.07
N LEU A 151 -8.90 -3.63 -21.08
CA LEU A 151 -8.65 -2.77 -19.93
C LEU A 151 -8.34 -3.65 -18.73
N ASN A 152 -7.41 -3.22 -17.89
CA ASN A 152 -7.09 -3.94 -16.66
C ASN A 152 -8.37 -4.03 -15.78
N PRO A 153 -8.89 -5.23 -15.47
CA PRO A 153 -10.11 -5.41 -14.67
C PRO A 153 -9.86 -5.29 -13.17
N ARG A 154 -8.59 -5.39 -12.72
CA ARG A 154 -8.18 -5.27 -11.32
C ARG A 154 -7.74 -3.87 -10.94
N ARG A 155 -8.06 -2.88 -11.77
CA ARG A 155 -7.69 -1.48 -11.55
C ARG A 155 -8.35 -0.90 -10.28
N ALA A 156 -7.56 -0.21 -9.47
CA ALA A 156 -7.99 0.48 -8.25
C ALA A 156 -7.81 2.01 -8.43
N ASP A 157 -8.61 2.59 -9.31
CA ASP A 157 -8.37 3.89 -9.96
C ASP A 157 -9.64 4.75 -10.14
N LEU A 158 -9.44 5.94 -10.71
CA LEU A 158 -10.51 6.79 -11.23
C LEU A 158 -10.36 6.92 -12.75
N LEU A 159 -11.34 6.41 -13.49
CA LEU A 159 -11.42 6.49 -14.95
C LEU A 159 -12.51 7.47 -15.37
N ARG A 160 -12.14 8.50 -16.13
CA ARG A 160 -13.09 9.40 -16.80
C ARG A 160 -13.06 9.12 -18.30
N ALA A 161 -14.24 8.91 -18.89
CA ALA A 161 -14.39 8.65 -20.32
C ALA A 161 -15.33 9.65 -20.98
N GLN A 162 -15.01 10.06 -22.20
CA GLN A 162 -15.87 10.90 -23.04
C GLN A 162 -15.74 10.51 -24.50
N VAL A 163 -16.78 10.74 -25.31
CA VAL A 163 -16.72 10.54 -26.75
C VAL A 163 -15.70 11.48 -27.37
N ALA A 164 -14.75 10.95 -28.15
CA ALA A 164 -13.71 11.73 -28.78
C ALA A 164 -14.25 12.56 -29.96
N GLN A 165 -13.43 13.47 -30.50
CA GLN A 165 -13.76 14.20 -31.73
C GLN A 165 -13.97 13.24 -32.91
N ASP A 166 -13.16 12.20 -32.98
CA ASP A 166 -13.44 11.01 -33.79
C ASP A 166 -14.44 10.14 -33.04
N VAL A 167 -15.70 10.19 -33.46
CA VAL A 167 -16.82 9.48 -32.80
C VAL A 167 -16.68 7.96 -32.81
N SER A 168 -15.72 7.39 -33.55
CA SER A 168 -15.38 5.96 -33.44
C SER A 168 -14.57 5.62 -32.17
N LYS A 169 -14.17 6.63 -31.40
CA LYS A 169 -13.29 6.51 -30.23
C LYS A 169 -13.86 7.18 -28.99
N ILE A 170 -13.32 6.78 -27.85
CA ILE A 170 -13.48 7.48 -26.58
C ILE A 170 -12.12 7.91 -26.05
N ASP A 171 -12.07 9.11 -25.48
CA ASP A 171 -10.93 9.61 -24.72
C ASP A 171 -11.06 9.13 -23.27
N LEU A 172 -9.98 8.56 -22.75
CA LEU A 172 -9.89 8.03 -21.40
C LEU A 172 -8.86 8.84 -20.62
N THR A 173 -9.26 9.43 -19.50
CA THR A 173 -8.36 10.01 -18.51
C THR A 173 -8.33 9.06 -17.31
N TYR A 174 -7.18 8.44 -17.11
CA TYR A 174 -6.93 7.51 -16.03
C TYR A 174 -6.10 8.20 -14.96
N LEU A 175 -6.61 8.18 -13.73
CA LEU A 175 -5.92 8.63 -12.54
C LEU A 175 -5.78 7.43 -11.63
N GLY A 176 -4.57 6.88 -11.57
CA GLY A 176 -4.36 5.70 -10.77
C GLY A 176 -2.91 5.26 -10.67
N PRO A 177 -2.68 4.28 -9.80
CA PRO A 177 -1.36 3.80 -9.48
C PRO A 177 -0.71 2.96 -10.60
N ASP A 178 -1.51 2.18 -11.34
CA ASP A 178 -1.05 1.23 -12.37
C ASP A 178 -1.30 1.73 -13.79
N ASP A 179 -0.90 0.97 -14.80
CA ASP A 179 -1.30 1.26 -16.18
C ASP A 179 -2.76 0.82 -16.42
N LEU A 180 -3.47 1.54 -17.30
CA LEU A 180 -4.86 1.22 -17.66
C LEU A 180 -4.94 -0.04 -18.54
N THR A 181 -3.88 -0.34 -19.27
CA THR A 181 -3.74 -1.51 -20.14
C THR A 181 -2.91 -2.59 -19.47
N GLU A 182 -3.27 -3.86 -19.65
CA GLU A 182 -2.32 -4.95 -19.35
C GLU A 182 -1.19 -4.92 -20.39
N ALA A 183 0.07 -5.08 -19.94
CA ALA A 183 1.23 -5.20 -20.81
C ALA A 183 1.31 -6.58 -21.47
#